data_AF-A0A7C4D2J4-F1
#
_entry.id   AF-A0A7C4D2J4-F1
#
_cell.length_a   1.000
_cell.length_b   1.000
_cell.length_c   1.000
_cell.angle_alpha   90.00
_cell.angle_beta   90.00
_cell.angle_gamma   90.00
#
_symmetry.space_group_name_H-M   'P 1'
#
loop_
_entity.id
_entity.type
_entity.pdbx_description
1 polymer ?
#
loop_
_entity_poly.entity_id
_entity_poly.type
_entity_poly.pdbx_seq_one_letter_code
_entity_poly.pdbx_strand_id
1 'polypeptide(L)'
;MSEELFKLKIAALLHDPPEKPWLLLGMEPHEEAALEYVRELAGFEDIPREVREADRLASSIDRYVLSIIMGDRYVRGFMPCRKLVLKNPINPLFQVELPEKLPAEQVKGFRKRLFDALSKVADAKLRYLLLYALYEVLWIDQDLPVGPAETRVPTHTVFDHNYATAAALNWMASGARKGLLVGLDVAGVQAFVASSRKLRDAWVSSYLVSALVWYTILPLVEQLGPDVVVTPSLRLNPFFLHWLSHKVRNCPKEELPPSLPNELDKATKYAYMGDEYLLELYKGFCVPPYACVPERATLILPPAER
;
A
#
# COMPACT_ATOMS: atom_id res chain seq x y z
N MET A 1 4.70 21.66 3.13
CA MET A 1 4.63 20.33 3.77
C MET A 1 5.93 19.58 3.48
N SER A 2 6.59 19.04 4.49
CA SER A 2 8.03 18.72 4.46
C SER A 2 8.35 17.37 3.80
N GLU A 3 9.52 17.30 3.16
CA GLU A 3 10.18 16.06 2.72
C GLU A 3 10.22 14.99 3.83
N GLU A 4 10.32 15.45 5.07
CA GLU A 4 10.30 14.63 6.28
C GLU A 4 9.03 13.78 6.41
N LEU A 5 7.85 14.31 6.06
CA LEU A 5 6.62 13.53 6.12
C LEU A 5 6.70 12.29 5.22
N PHE A 6 7.27 12.43 4.02
CA PHE A 6 7.41 11.31 3.09
C PHE A 6 8.43 10.29 3.59
N LYS A 7 9.53 10.72 4.24
CA LYS A 7 10.45 9.80 4.91
C LYS A 7 9.76 9.02 6.02
N LEU A 8 8.95 9.69 6.85
CA LEU A 8 8.15 9.02 7.88
C LEU A 8 7.17 8.01 7.28
N LYS A 9 6.53 8.33 6.15
CA LYS A 9 5.63 7.41 5.43
C LYS A 9 6.35 6.21 4.83
N ILE A 10 7.55 6.41 4.26
CA ILE A 10 8.42 5.33 3.79
C ILE A 10 8.77 4.42 4.97
N ALA A 11 9.18 4.99 6.11
CA ALA A 11 9.47 4.22 7.32
C ALA A 11 8.24 3.48 7.83
N ALA A 12 7.05 4.09 7.79
CA ALA A 12 5.79 3.45 8.17
C ALA A 12 5.44 2.25 7.29
N LEU A 13 5.71 2.32 5.98
CA LEU A 13 5.45 1.18 5.09
C LEU A 13 6.47 0.04 5.26
N LEU A 14 7.65 0.31 5.82
CA LEU A 14 8.77 -0.62 5.94
C LEU A 14 9.08 -1.07 7.38
N HIS A 15 8.35 -0.53 8.38
CA HIS A 15 8.61 -0.79 9.79
C HIS A 15 8.47 -2.26 10.18
N ASP A 16 7.63 -2.99 9.44
CA ASP A 16 7.46 -4.44 9.52
C ASP A 16 7.85 -5.03 8.16
N PRO A 17 8.94 -5.81 8.06
CA PRO A 17 9.37 -6.37 6.78
C PRO A 17 8.41 -7.48 6.34
N PRO A 18 8.27 -7.77 5.03
CA PRO A 18 7.33 -8.79 4.56
C PRO A 18 7.63 -10.20 5.11
N GLU A 19 8.91 -10.48 5.39
CA GLU A 19 9.39 -11.71 6.02
C GLU A 19 9.12 -11.82 7.53
N LYS A 20 8.60 -10.77 8.19
CA LYS A 20 8.32 -10.74 9.64
C LYS A 20 7.64 -12.01 10.17
N PRO A 21 6.60 -12.58 9.53
CA PRO A 21 5.91 -13.74 10.08
C PRO A 21 6.81 -14.97 10.20
N TRP A 22 7.73 -15.14 9.25
CA TRP A 22 8.70 -16.23 9.24
C TRP A 22 9.85 -16.01 10.22
N LEU A 23 10.31 -14.77 10.37
CA LEU A 23 11.30 -14.41 11.41
C LEU A 23 10.73 -14.69 12.81
N LEU A 24 9.47 -14.31 13.06
CA LEU A 24 8.79 -14.61 14.31
C LEU A 24 8.61 -16.11 14.57
N LEU A 25 8.32 -16.91 13.52
CA LEU A 25 8.26 -18.37 13.63
C LEU A 25 9.62 -18.97 14.00
N GLY A 26 10.71 -18.44 13.43
CA GLY A 26 12.08 -18.83 13.72
C GLY A 26 12.64 -18.29 15.04
N MET A 27 11.86 -17.51 15.80
CA MET A 27 12.29 -16.77 16.99
C MET A 27 13.44 -15.78 16.71
N GLU A 28 13.51 -15.27 15.49
CA GLU A 28 14.49 -14.28 15.05
C GLU A 28 13.96 -12.85 15.20
N PRO A 29 14.81 -11.87 15.54
CA PRO A 29 14.40 -10.48 15.66
C PRO A 29 14.10 -9.88 14.27
N HIS A 30 12.83 -9.52 14.01
CA HIS A 30 12.43 -8.84 12.77
C HIS A 30 12.80 -7.35 12.72
N GLU A 31 13.09 -6.75 13.88
CA GLU A 31 13.46 -5.33 14.01
C GLU A 31 14.74 -5.02 13.21
N GLU A 32 15.74 -5.92 13.22
CA GLU A 32 16.99 -5.73 12.45
C GLU A 32 16.74 -5.71 10.94
N ALA A 33 15.90 -6.63 10.45
CA ALA A 33 15.50 -6.68 9.05
C ALA A 33 14.72 -5.42 8.64
N ALA A 34 13.79 -4.95 9.48
CA ALA A 34 13.05 -3.71 9.26
C ALA A 34 13.98 -2.50 9.11
N LEU A 35 14.95 -2.38 10.03
CA LEU A 35 15.88 -1.26 10.08
C LEU A 35 16.77 -1.19 8.85
N GLU A 36 17.09 -2.31 8.21
CA GLU A 36 17.82 -2.32 6.95
C GLU A 36 17.03 -1.59 5.85
N TYR A 37 15.75 -1.90 5.67
CA TYR A 37 14.89 -1.21 4.70
C TYR A 37 14.69 0.28 5.06
N VAL A 38 14.47 0.59 6.34
CA VAL A 38 14.22 1.95 6.82
C VAL A 38 15.46 2.82 6.66
N ARG A 39 16.65 2.32 7.00
CA ARG A 39 17.91 3.05 6.80
C ARG A 39 18.15 3.34 5.33
N GLU A 40 18.02 2.33 4.48
CA GLU A 40 18.31 2.43 3.06
C GLU A 40 17.34 3.37 2.33
N LEU A 41 16.03 3.28 2.60
CA LEU A 41 15.01 3.98 1.83
C LEU A 41 14.46 5.25 2.50
N ALA A 42 14.40 5.31 3.83
CA ALA A 42 13.94 6.49 4.57
C ALA A 42 15.08 7.34 5.15
N GLY A 43 16.25 6.74 5.40
CA GLY A 43 17.40 7.42 6.01
C GLY A 43 17.33 7.55 7.53
N PHE A 44 16.50 6.75 8.22
CA PHE A 44 16.43 6.74 9.68
C PHE A 44 17.21 5.56 10.28
N GLU A 45 17.93 5.81 11.37
CA GLU A 45 18.69 4.79 12.09
C GLU A 45 17.85 3.90 13.03
N ASP A 46 16.68 4.40 13.44
CA ASP A 46 15.67 3.72 14.26
C ASP A 46 14.27 4.05 13.71
N ILE A 47 13.27 3.25 14.07
CA ILE A 47 11.87 3.50 13.70
C ILE A 47 11.39 4.77 14.43
N PRO A 48 10.97 5.84 13.70
CA PRO A 48 10.55 7.09 14.32
C PRO A 48 9.38 6.92 15.31
N ARG A 49 9.27 7.82 16.27
CA ARG A 49 8.21 7.76 17.30
C ARG A 49 6.82 7.86 16.66
N GLU A 50 6.66 8.71 15.67
CA GLU A 50 5.43 8.95 14.92
C GLU A 50 4.95 7.67 14.24
N VAL A 51 5.88 6.89 13.67
CA VAL A 51 5.61 5.58 13.07
C VAL A 51 5.15 4.58 14.13
N ARG A 52 5.82 4.54 15.29
CA ARG A 52 5.40 3.68 16.42
C ARG A 52 4.01 4.03 16.95
N GLU A 53 3.65 5.31 16.99
CA GLU A 53 2.31 5.73 17.39
C GLU A 53 1.24 5.43 16.32
N ALA A 54 1.60 5.52 15.04
CA ALA A 54 0.75 5.12 13.92
C ALA A 54 0.50 3.60 13.90
N ASP A 55 1.54 2.79 14.11
CA ASP A 55 1.44 1.33 14.26
C ASP A 55 0.46 0.95 15.38
N ARG A 56 0.58 1.59 16.56
CA ARG A 56 -0.36 1.36 17.66
C ARG A 56 -1.82 1.64 17.30
N LEU A 57 -2.07 2.64 16.46
CA LEU A 57 -3.42 2.95 15.98
C LEU A 57 -3.89 1.90 14.96
N ALA A 58 -3.04 1.52 14.02
CA ALA A 58 -3.33 0.52 12.99
C ALA A 58 -3.60 -0.87 13.60
N SER A 59 -2.81 -1.32 14.57
CA SER A 59 -3.02 -2.61 15.26
C SER A 59 -4.05 -2.58 16.38
N SER A 60 -4.82 -1.50 16.54
CA SER A 60 -5.75 -1.35 17.68
C SER A 60 -6.81 -2.47 17.73
N ILE A 61 -7.30 -2.90 16.56
CA ILE A 61 -8.27 -4.00 16.44
C ILE A 61 -7.62 -5.33 16.82
N ASP A 62 -6.43 -5.63 16.31
CA ASP A 62 -5.72 -6.87 16.62
C ASP A 62 -5.42 -6.97 18.12
N ARG A 63 -5.00 -5.85 18.73
CA ARG A 63 -4.76 -5.75 20.18
C ARG A 63 -6.03 -5.93 20.99
N TYR A 64 -7.16 -5.41 20.52
CA TYR A 64 -8.46 -5.62 21.16
C TYR A 64 -8.87 -7.09 21.12
N VAL A 65 -8.78 -7.76 19.98
CA VAL A 65 -9.04 -9.20 19.85
C VAL A 65 -8.10 -10.01 20.77
N LEU A 66 -6.81 -9.67 20.77
CA LEU A 66 -5.84 -10.27 21.67
C LEU A 66 -6.17 -10.06 23.15
N SER A 67 -6.68 -8.89 23.54
CA SER A 67 -7.11 -8.66 24.93
C SER A 67 -8.31 -9.51 25.35
N ILE A 68 -9.22 -9.83 24.42
CA ILE A 68 -10.32 -10.76 24.68
C ILE A 68 -9.78 -12.17 24.89
N ILE A 69 -8.78 -12.58 24.11
CA ILE A 69 -8.20 -13.94 24.17
C ILE A 69 -7.29 -14.13 25.39
N MET A 70 -6.50 -13.12 25.75
CA MET A 70 -5.48 -13.23 26.82
C MET A 70 -5.97 -12.78 28.20
N GLY A 71 -7.17 -12.19 28.30
CA GLY A 71 -7.62 -11.47 29.50
C GLY A 71 -6.81 -10.18 29.72
N ASP A 72 -7.07 -9.47 30.83
CA ASP A 72 -6.50 -8.14 31.14
C ASP A 72 -4.96 -8.05 31.21
N ARG A 73 -4.22 -9.14 30.95
CA ARG A 73 -2.74 -9.19 30.96
C ARG A 73 -2.19 -9.58 29.59
N TYR A 74 -1.71 -8.57 28.86
CA TYR A 74 -0.85 -8.82 27.69
C TYR A 74 0.51 -9.35 28.16
N VAL A 75 0.86 -10.57 27.75
CA VAL A 75 2.19 -11.15 27.96
C VAL A 75 2.88 -11.27 26.60
N ARG A 76 4.01 -10.56 26.41
CA ARG A 76 4.80 -10.62 25.17
C ARG A 76 5.29 -12.07 24.95
N GLY A 77 5.07 -12.63 23.76
CA GLY A 77 5.44 -14.01 23.43
C GLY A 77 4.48 -15.10 23.93
N PHE A 78 3.35 -14.72 24.52
CA PHE A 78 2.31 -15.67 24.90
C PHE A 78 1.57 -16.22 23.67
N MET A 79 1.29 -17.52 23.68
CA MET A 79 0.76 -18.32 22.54
C MET A 79 1.64 -18.27 21.28
N PRO A 80 2.87 -18.82 21.33
CA PRO A 80 3.72 -18.90 20.16
C PRO A 80 3.05 -19.78 19.09
N CYS A 81 2.84 -19.20 17.91
CA CYS A 81 2.30 -19.93 16.78
C CYS A 81 3.38 -20.85 16.21
N ARG A 82 3.08 -22.16 16.13
CA ARG A 82 3.97 -23.18 15.55
C ARG A 82 3.77 -23.37 14.05
N LYS A 83 2.69 -22.80 13.49
CA LYS A 83 2.32 -22.88 12.08
C LYS A 83 1.89 -21.50 11.63
N LEU A 84 2.28 -21.14 10.40
CA LEU A 84 1.81 -19.93 9.74
C LEU A 84 0.57 -20.25 8.94
N VAL A 85 -0.50 -19.53 9.28
CA VAL A 85 -1.79 -19.62 8.61
C VAL A 85 -2.21 -18.20 8.32
N LEU A 86 -2.80 -17.96 7.16
CA LEU A 86 -3.51 -16.73 6.84
C LEU A 86 -5.00 -17.03 6.73
N LYS A 87 -5.82 -16.31 7.51
CA LYS A 87 -7.28 -16.44 7.52
C LYS A 87 -7.91 -15.32 6.72
N ASN A 88 -9.03 -15.63 6.07
CA ASN A 88 -9.81 -14.61 5.40
C ASN A 88 -10.47 -13.66 6.44
N PRO A 89 -10.37 -12.33 6.27
CA PRO A 89 -10.91 -11.37 7.24
C PRO A 89 -12.45 -11.35 7.32
N ILE A 90 -13.15 -11.75 6.24
CA ILE A 90 -14.62 -11.79 6.19
C ILE A 90 -15.14 -13.11 6.79
N ASN A 91 -14.52 -14.23 6.41
CA ASN A 91 -14.89 -15.55 6.92
C ASN A 91 -13.63 -16.31 7.39
N PRO A 92 -13.34 -16.26 8.71
CA PRO A 92 -12.15 -16.91 9.28
C PRO A 92 -12.10 -18.44 9.18
N LEU A 93 -13.17 -19.09 8.71
CA LEU A 93 -13.16 -20.53 8.41
C LEU A 93 -12.34 -20.84 7.15
N PHE A 94 -12.22 -19.89 6.23
CA PHE A 94 -11.33 -20.01 5.08
C PHE A 94 -9.94 -19.58 5.48
N GLN A 95 -8.99 -20.49 5.32
CA GLN A 95 -7.61 -20.26 5.68
C GLN A 95 -6.66 -20.95 4.70
N VAL A 96 -5.48 -20.37 4.53
CA VAL A 96 -4.37 -20.92 3.75
C VAL A 96 -3.20 -21.19 4.68
N GLU A 97 -2.68 -22.41 4.65
CA GLU A 97 -1.43 -22.74 5.34
C GLU A 97 -0.25 -22.25 4.51
N LEU A 98 0.71 -21.60 5.18
CA LEU A 98 1.89 -21.02 4.55
C LEU A 98 3.11 -21.92 4.82
N PRO A 99 4.12 -21.92 3.92
CA PRO A 99 5.34 -22.68 4.15
C PRO A 99 6.06 -22.16 5.39
N GLU A 100 6.72 -23.06 6.13
CA GLU A 100 7.44 -22.73 7.37
C GLU A 100 8.70 -21.88 7.13
N LYS A 101 9.24 -21.91 5.90
CA LYS A 101 10.46 -21.19 5.53
C LYS A 101 10.26 -20.44 4.22
N LEU A 102 10.83 -19.23 4.17
CA LEU A 102 10.95 -18.48 2.93
C LEU A 102 12.21 -18.89 2.15
N PRO A 103 12.15 -18.93 0.81
CA PRO A 103 13.34 -19.10 -0.02
C PRO A 103 14.27 -17.87 0.09
N ALA A 104 15.37 -18.02 0.83
CA ALA A 104 16.29 -16.92 1.13
C ALA A 104 16.82 -16.18 -0.12
N GLU A 105 17.07 -16.90 -1.22
CA GLU A 105 17.54 -16.30 -2.46
C GLU A 105 16.48 -15.42 -3.14
N GLN A 106 15.20 -15.80 -3.09
CA GLN A 106 14.10 -14.97 -3.59
C GLN A 106 13.92 -13.71 -2.73
N VAL A 107 14.04 -13.83 -1.40
CA VAL A 107 13.97 -12.67 -0.49
C VAL A 107 15.12 -11.69 -0.74
N LYS A 108 16.35 -12.19 -0.94
CA LYS A 108 17.48 -11.36 -1.36
C LYS A 108 17.24 -10.72 -2.74
N GLY A 109 16.67 -11.47 -3.68
CA GLY A 109 16.30 -10.97 -5.01
C GLY A 109 15.30 -9.82 -4.94
N PHE A 110 14.25 -9.97 -4.11
CA PHE A 110 13.28 -8.93 -3.80
C PHE A 110 13.95 -7.67 -3.25
N ARG A 111 14.73 -7.81 -2.16
CA ARG A 111 15.44 -6.70 -1.50
C ARG A 111 16.30 -5.92 -2.48
N LYS A 112 17.13 -6.64 -3.25
CA LYS A 112 18.00 -6.04 -4.26
C LYS A 112 17.20 -5.25 -5.30
N ARG A 113 16.14 -5.83 -5.87
CA ARG A 113 15.30 -5.15 -6.86
C ARG A 113 14.62 -3.91 -6.31
N LEU A 114 14.14 -3.98 -5.06
CA LEU A 114 13.50 -2.86 -4.39
C LEU A 114 14.49 -1.69 -4.20
N PHE A 115 15.69 -1.97 -3.67
CA PHE A 115 16.73 -0.95 -3.46
C PHE A 115 17.26 -0.39 -4.79
N ASP A 116 17.53 -1.25 -5.78
CA ASP A 116 17.96 -0.83 -7.11
C ASP A 116 16.94 0.12 -7.77
N ALA A 117 15.64 -0.07 -7.52
CA ALA A 117 14.57 0.77 -8.07
C ALA A 117 14.33 2.08 -7.29
N LEU A 118 14.71 2.18 -6.01
CA LEU A 118 14.26 3.26 -5.13
C LEU A 118 15.40 4.07 -4.48
N SER A 119 16.52 3.47 -4.12
CA SER A 119 17.56 4.13 -3.31
C SER A 119 18.16 5.38 -3.97
N LYS A 120 18.25 5.40 -5.31
CA LYS A 120 18.81 6.55 -6.06
C LYS A 120 17.79 7.65 -6.37
N VAL A 121 16.51 7.45 -6.07
CA VAL A 121 15.47 8.46 -6.31
C VAL A 121 15.59 9.52 -5.22
N ALA A 122 16.13 10.70 -5.55
CA ALA A 122 16.44 11.74 -4.56
C ALA A 122 15.19 12.33 -3.88
N ASP A 123 14.11 12.57 -4.63
CA ASP A 123 12.86 13.10 -4.11
C ASP A 123 12.14 12.06 -3.23
N ALA A 124 12.07 12.31 -1.92
CA ALA A 124 11.38 11.43 -0.97
C ALA A 124 9.90 11.23 -1.32
N LYS A 125 9.23 12.25 -1.90
CA LYS A 125 7.85 12.12 -2.34
C LYS A 125 7.75 11.11 -3.47
N LEU A 126 8.51 11.30 -4.55
CA LEU A 126 8.52 10.34 -5.67
C LEU A 126 8.93 8.94 -5.20
N ARG A 127 9.96 8.83 -4.35
CA ARG A 127 10.37 7.55 -3.77
C ARG A 127 9.22 6.87 -3.02
N TYR A 128 8.44 7.62 -2.24
CA TYR A 128 7.27 7.08 -1.55
C TYR A 128 6.17 6.65 -2.51
N LEU A 129 5.86 7.43 -3.54
CA LEU A 129 4.87 7.05 -4.58
C LEU A 129 5.25 5.74 -5.27
N LEU A 130 6.54 5.60 -5.61
CA LEU A 130 7.09 4.41 -6.24
C LEU A 130 7.08 3.21 -5.29
N LEU A 131 7.51 3.41 -4.04
CA LEU A 131 7.47 2.37 -3.02
C LEU A 131 6.04 1.86 -2.82
N TYR A 132 5.06 2.74 -2.68
CA TYR A 132 3.65 2.38 -2.51
C TYR A 132 3.14 1.49 -3.67
N ALA A 133 3.58 1.77 -4.90
CA ALA A 133 3.19 1.02 -6.10
C ALA A 133 3.95 -0.32 -6.26
N LEU A 134 5.23 -0.36 -5.92
CA LEU A 134 6.13 -1.47 -6.25
C LEU A 134 6.29 -2.49 -5.12
N TYR A 135 6.11 -2.10 -3.86
CA TYR A 135 6.50 -2.90 -2.71
C TYR A 135 5.89 -4.31 -2.71
N GLU A 136 4.57 -4.38 -2.81
CA GLU A 136 3.84 -5.66 -2.86
C GLU A 136 4.04 -6.38 -4.20
N VAL A 137 4.09 -5.64 -5.31
CA VAL A 137 4.27 -6.20 -6.66
C VAL A 137 5.59 -6.95 -6.77
N LEU A 138 6.69 -6.36 -6.31
CA LEU A 138 8.00 -6.97 -6.39
C LEU A 138 8.10 -8.22 -5.52
N TRP A 139 7.36 -8.27 -4.41
CA TRP A 139 7.29 -9.46 -3.55
C TRP A 139 6.58 -10.61 -4.27
N ILE A 140 5.40 -10.33 -4.84
CA ILE A 140 4.61 -11.30 -5.60
C ILE A 140 5.38 -11.77 -6.84
N ASP A 141 6.09 -10.87 -7.52
CA ASP A 141 6.91 -11.20 -8.71
C ASP A 141 8.17 -12.02 -8.38
N GLN A 142 8.50 -12.20 -7.11
CA GLN A 142 9.52 -13.16 -6.65
C GLN A 142 8.92 -14.50 -6.23
N ASP A 143 7.62 -14.73 -6.47
CA ASP A 143 6.89 -15.95 -6.10
C ASP A 143 6.93 -16.21 -4.58
N LEU A 144 6.99 -15.13 -3.79
CA LEU A 144 7.06 -15.21 -2.35
C LEU A 144 5.65 -15.24 -1.74
N PRO A 145 5.38 -16.13 -0.78
CA PRO A 145 4.09 -16.18 -0.10
C PRO A 145 3.87 -14.92 0.76
N VAL A 146 2.60 -14.57 0.99
CA VAL A 146 2.23 -13.40 1.81
C VAL A 146 1.76 -13.86 3.19
N GLY A 147 2.39 -13.35 4.24
CA GLY A 147 2.12 -13.74 5.62
C GLY A 147 1.23 -12.76 6.39
N PRO A 148 0.67 -13.19 7.54
CA PRO A 148 -0.16 -12.34 8.39
C PRO A 148 0.67 -11.31 9.17
N ALA A 149 0.14 -10.11 9.41
CA ALA A 149 0.82 -9.09 10.22
C ALA A 149 1.00 -9.52 11.69
N GLU A 150 -0.01 -10.21 12.23
CA GLU A 150 -0.04 -10.75 13.59
C GLU A 150 -0.36 -12.25 13.51
N THR A 151 0.62 -13.10 13.85
CA THR A 151 0.50 -14.55 13.69
C THR A 151 -0.57 -15.16 14.61
N ARG A 152 -0.91 -14.50 15.72
CA ARG A 152 -1.94 -14.94 16.68
C ARG A 152 -3.36 -14.57 16.23
N VAL A 153 -3.51 -13.50 15.45
CA VAL A 153 -4.77 -13.03 14.86
C VAL A 153 -4.55 -12.85 13.35
N PRO A 154 -4.41 -13.95 12.59
CA PRO A 154 -3.87 -13.89 11.24
C PRO A 154 -4.93 -13.54 10.18
N THR A 155 -5.70 -12.47 10.39
CA THR A 155 -6.80 -12.08 9.49
C THR A 155 -6.42 -11.04 8.45
N HIS A 156 -5.28 -10.36 8.62
CA HIS A 156 -4.78 -9.34 7.70
C HIS A 156 -3.32 -9.63 7.34
N THR A 157 -2.92 -9.30 6.12
CA THR A 157 -1.54 -9.49 5.67
C THR A 157 -0.60 -8.44 6.28
N VAL A 158 0.70 -8.74 6.30
CA VAL A 158 1.74 -7.76 6.68
C VAL A 158 1.69 -6.51 5.81
N PHE A 159 1.41 -6.65 4.50
CA PHE A 159 1.23 -5.52 3.60
C PHE A 159 0.03 -4.67 4.02
N ASP A 160 -1.15 -5.27 4.24
CA ASP A 160 -2.35 -4.54 4.67
C ASP A 160 -2.10 -3.72 5.93
N HIS A 161 -1.41 -4.32 6.90
CA HIS A 161 -1.01 -3.63 8.13
C HIS A 161 -0.07 -2.45 7.84
N ASN A 162 0.98 -2.64 7.02
CA ASN A 162 1.92 -1.56 6.70
C ASN A 162 1.25 -0.39 5.98
N TYR A 163 0.37 -0.66 5.01
CA TYR A 163 -0.40 0.38 4.33
C TYR A 163 -1.37 1.08 5.30
N ALA A 164 -1.98 0.35 6.23
CA ALA A 164 -2.82 0.94 7.28
C ALA A 164 -2.01 1.81 8.25
N THR A 165 -0.79 1.41 8.61
CA THR A 165 0.13 2.20 9.44
C THR A 165 0.57 3.48 8.73
N ALA A 166 0.87 3.41 7.43
CA ALA A 166 1.15 4.60 6.61
C ALA A 166 -0.07 5.54 6.53
N ALA A 167 -1.28 5.00 6.34
CA ALA A 167 -2.51 5.79 6.33
C ALA A 167 -2.79 6.45 7.69
N ALA A 168 -2.63 5.71 8.79
CA ALA A 168 -2.77 6.19 10.16
C ALA A 168 -1.78 7.32 10.50
N LEU A 169 -0.59 7.30 9.87
CA LEU A 169 0.41 8.35 10.06
C LEU A 169 -0.11 9.74 9.70
N ASN A 170 -1.07 9.88 8.77
CA ASN A 170 -1.69 11.17 8.47
C ASN A 170 -2.30 11.83 9.71
N TRP A 171 -2.84 11.04 10.65
CA TRP A 171 -3.39 11.55 11.91
C TRP A 171 -2.37 11.65 13.04
N MET A 172 -1.23 10.98 12.92
CA MET A 172 -0.24 10.85 14.00
C MET A 172 1.02 11.69 13.80
N ALA A 173 1.31 12.13 12.57
CA ALA A 173 2.53 12.86 12.22
C ALA A 173 2.70 14.18 12.99
N SER A 174 1.60 14.81 13.44
CA SER A 174 1.65 16.05 14.24
C SER A 174 1.97 15.83 15.73
N GLY A 175 2.20 14.59 16.16
CA GLY A 175 2.43 14.21 17.57
C GLY A 175 1.16 14.21 18.43
N ALA A 176 0.02 14.63 17.88
CA ALA A 176 -1.30 14.53 18.51
C ALA A 176 -2.25 13.77 17.57
N ARG A 177 -3.17 12.97 18.13
CA ARG A 177 -4.25 12.29 17.39
C ARG A 177 -5.24 13.30 16.82
N LYS A 178 -4.89 13.94 15.70
CA LYS A 178 -5.67 14.98 15.06
C LYS A 178 -5.70 14.74 13.56
N GLY A 179 -6.87 14.93 12.96
CA GLY A 179 -7.04 14.84 11.52
C GLY A 179 -8.52 14.72 11.15
N LEU A 180 -8.79 14.51 9.87
CA LEU A 180 -10.14 14.44 9.33
C LEU A 180 -10.36 13.08 8.65
N LEU A 181 -11.56 12.52 8.82
CA LEU A 181 -12.07 11.46 7.97
C LEU A 181 -13.07 12.11 7.00
N VAL A 182 -12.74 12.14 5.71
CA VAL A 182 -13.51 12.86 4.69
C VAL A 182 -14.14 11.87 3.73
N GLY A 183 -15.46 11.95 3.57
CA GLY A 183 -16.20 11.22 2.55
C GLY A 183 -16.53 12.12 1.37
N LEU A 184 -16.26 11.64 0.16
CA LEU A 184 -16.70 12.22 -1.10
C LEU A 184 -17.75 11.28 -1.72
N ASP A 185 -18.86 11.85 -2.19
CA ASP A 185 -19.94 11.10 -2.86
C ASP A 185 -20.43 11.90 -4.07
N VAL A 186 -20.34 11.32 -5.27
CA VAL A 186 -20.88 11.92 -6.49
C VAL A 186 -22.36 11.55 -6.63
N ALA A 187 -23.24 12.54 -6.48
CA ALA A 187 -24.67 12.31 -6.56
C ALA A 187 -25.14 12.00 -8.00
N GLY A 188 -26.16 11.15 -8.12
CA GLY A 188 -26.90 10.94 -9.36
C GLY A 188 -26.20 10.09 -10.43
N VAL A 189 -25.16 9.32 -10.07
CA VAL A 189 -24.39 8.50 -11.02
C VAL A 189 -25.26 7.51 -11.80
N GLN A 190 -26.20 6.84 -11.13
CA GLN A 190 -27.09 5.89 -11.80
C GLN A 190 -27.97 6.58 -12.86
N ALA A 191 -28.53 7.75 -12.55
CA ALA A 191 -29.32 8.52 -13.51
C ALA A 191 -28.47 9.05 -14.67
N PHE A 192 -27.23 9.49 -14.37
CA PHE A 192 -26.28 9.94 -15.38
C PHE A 192 -25.92 8.84 -16.37
N VAL A 193 -25.53 7.66 -15.90
CA VAL A 193 -25.21 6.51 -16.75
C VAL A 193 -26.45 6.02 -17.52
N ALA A 194 -27.62 5.96 -16.88
CA ALA A 194 -28.87 5.52 -17.49
C ALA A 194 -29.37 6.44 -18.63
N SER A 195 -28.89 7.68 -18.70
CA SER A 195 -29.23 8.61 -19.81
C SER A 195 -28.62 8.23 -21.16
N SER A 196 -27.75 7.22 -21.18
CA SER A 196 -27.01 6.75 -22.35
C SER A 196 -27.89 6.05 -23.39
N ARG A 197 -27.73 6.39 -24.67
CA ARG A 197 -28.49 5.76 -25.77
C ARG A 197 -27.75 4.60 -26.44
N LYS A 198 -26.41 4.59 -26.36
CA LYS A 198 -25.53 3.56 -26.91
C LYS A 198 -24.60 3.02 -25.84
N LEU A 199 -24.09 1.80 -26.01
CA LEU A 199 -23.10 1.20 -25.10
C LEU A 199 -21.85 2.06 -24.93
N ARG A 200 -21.38 2.71 -26.01
CA ARG A 200 -20.29 3.68 -25.94
C ARG A 200 -20.60 4.85 -25.02
N ASP A 201 -21.83 5.37 -25.08
CA ASP A 201 -22.25 6.50 -24.25
C ASP A 201 -22.29 6.06 -22.76
N ALA A 202 -22.75 4.84 -22.48
CA ALA A 202 -22.74 4.28 -21.13
C ALA A 202 -21.32 4.09 -20.60
N TRP A 203 -20.41 3.56 -21.42
CA TRP A 203 -19.00 3.41 -21.06
C TRP A 203 -18.33 4.77 -20.80
N VAL A 204 -18.50 5.76 -21.68
CA VAL A 204 -17.95 7.11 -21.49
C VAL A 204 -18.54 7.77 -20.24
N SER A 205 -19.85 7.64 -20.01
CA SER A 205 -20.51 8.17 -18.81
C SER A 205 -19.93 7.58 -17.54
N SER A 206 -19.79 6.24 -17.48
CA SER A 206 -19.17 5.56 -16.33
C SER A 206 -17.70 5.99 -16.15
N TYR A 207 -16.95 6.08 -17.24
CA TYR A 207 -15.54 6.49 -17.21
C TYR A 207 -15.38 7.93 -16.73
N LEU A 208 -16.27 8.83 -17.16
CA LEU A 208 -16.24 10.23 -16.74
C LEU A 208 -16.45 10.37 -15.24
N VAL A 209 -17.34 9.58 -14.65
CA VAL A 209 -17.54 9.57 -13.18
C VAL A 209 -16.23 9.17 -12.49
N SER A 210 -15.61 8.05 -12.89
CA SER A 210 -14.33 7.63 -12.32
C SER A 210 -13.22 8.67 -12.50
N ALA A 211 -13.13 9.27 -13.69
CA ALA A 211 -12.11 10.25 -14.01
C ALA A 211 -12.29 11.55 -13.22
N LEU A 212 -13.53 12.01 -13.01
CA LEU A 212 -13.82 13.20 -12.20
C LEU A 212 -13.51 12.98 -10.73
N VAL A 213 -13.87 11.81 -10.17
CA VAL A 213 -13.50 11.46 -8.79
C VAL A 213 -11.98 11.39 -8.66
N TRP A 214 -11.31 10.69 -9.57
CA TRP A 214 -9.85 10.62 -9.61
C TRP A 214 -9.21 12.01 -9.66
N TYR A 215 -9.67 12.87 -10.58
CA TYR A 215 -9.15 14.22 -10.73
C TYR A 215 -9.36 15.07 -9.47
N THR A 216 -10.44 14.83 -8.73
CA THR A 216 -10.72 15.52 -7.46
C THR A 216 -9.77 15.07 -6.34
N ILE A 217 -9.47 13.77 -6.25
CA ILE A 217 -8.58 13.23 -5.20
C ILE A 217 -7.09 13.38 -5.55
N LEU A 218 -6.75 13.51 -6.84
CA LEU A 218 -5.37 13.52 -7.33
C LEU A 218 -4.49 14.60 -6.67
N PRO A 219 -4.94 15.87 -6.50
CA PRO A 219 -4.13 16.87 -5.80
C PRO A 219 -3.76 16.46 -4.37
N LEU A 220 -4.64 15.73 -3.67
CA LEU A 220 -4.37 15.22 -2.32
C LEU A 220 -3.36 14.08 -2.38
N VAL A 221 -3.49 13.16 -3.33
CA VAL A 221 -2.52 12.07 -3.55
C VAL A 221 -1.14 12.63 -3.88
N GLU A 222 -1.05 13.68 -4.68
CA GLU A 222 0.22 14.30 -5.05
C GLU A 222 0.86 15.11 -3.91
N GLN A 223 0.04 15.77 -3.10
CA GLN A 223 0.54 16.58 -1.98
C GLN A 223 0.87 15.74 -0.76
N LEU A 224 0.03 14.77 -0.44
CA LEU A 224 0.08 14.01 0.81
C LEU A 224 0.59 12.59 0.61
N GLY A 225 0.47 12.01 -0.58
CA GLY A 225 0.76 10.60 -0.85
C GLY A 225 -0.51 9.75 -0.98
N PRO A 226 -0.42 8.56 -1.59
CA PRO A 226 -1.56 7.71 -1.93
C PRO A 226 -2.30 7.09 -0.74
N ASP A 227 -1.63 6.94 0.40
CA ASP A 227 -2.19 6.39 1.64
C ASP A 227 -3.28 7.25 2.28
N VAL A 228 -3.48 8.49 1.81
CA VAL A 228 -4.62 9.31 2.24
C VAL A 228 -5.95 8.78 1.71
N VAL A 229 -5.94 7.92 0.68
CA VAL A 229 -7.16 7.32 0.14
C VAL A 229 -7.37 5.97 0.79
N VAL A 230 -8.35 5.90 1.69
CA VAL A 230 -8.73 4.65 2.38
C VAL A 230 -9.58 3.78 1.46
N THR A 231 -10.55 4.38 0.78
CA THR A 231 -11.39 3.69 -0.20
C THR A 231 -11.60 4.57 -1.45
N PRO A 232 -11.41 4.05 -2.68
CA PRO A 232 -10.81 2.75 -2.98
C PRO A 232 -9.32 2.73 -2.62
N SER A 233 -8.77 1.55 -2.33
CA SER A 233 -7.32 1.40 -2.22
C SER A 233 -6.65 1.79 -3.54
N LEU A 234 -5.55 2.54 -3.47
CA LEU A 234 -4.74 2.88 -4.65
C LEU A 234 -3.69 1.80 -4.98
N ARG A 235 -3.56 0.77 -4.15
CA ARG A 235 -2.72 -0.40 -4.45
C ARG A 235 -3.23 -1.06 -5.73
N LEU A 236 -2.33 -1.25 -6.70
CA LEU A 236 -2.65 -1.79 -8.03
C LEU A 236 -3.78 -1.06 -8.77
N ASN A 237 -4.13 0.17 -8.39
CA ASN A 237 -5.19 0.91 -9.06
C ASN A 237 -4.71 1.41 -10.44
N PRO A 238 -5.41 1.06 -11.55
CA PRO A 238 -5.00 1.46 -12.89
C PRO A 238 -4.85 2.98 -13.12
N PHE A 239 -5.69 3.82 -12.50
CA PHE A 239 -5.59 5.28 -12.63
C PHE A 239 -4.35 5.81 -11.92
N PHE A 240 -4.08 5.31 -10.71
CA PHE A 240 -2.88 5.68 -9.95
C PHE A 240 -1.60 5.25 -10.68
N LEU A 241 -1.53 3.99 -11.16
CA LEU A 241 -0.37 3.48 -11.89
C LEU A 241 -0.15 4.20 -13.21
N HIS A 242 -1.24 4.51 -13.94
CA HIS A 242 -1.16 5.30 -15.17
C HIS A 242 -0.60 6.70 -14.91
N TRP A 243 -1.14 7.41 -13.91
CA TRP A 243 -0.64 8.72 -13.51
C TRP A 243 0.81 8.68 -13.06
N LEU A 244 1.19 7.70 -12.22
CA LEU A 244 2.56 7.54 -11.72
C LEU A 244 3.54 7.25 -12.86
N SER A 245 3.16 6.37 -13.79
CA SER A 245 3.96 6.05 -14.98
C SER A 245 4.19 7.28 -15.85
N HIS A 246 3.14 8.09 -16.06
CA HIS A 246 3.28 9.35 -16.78
C HIS A 246 4.19 10.34 -16.03
N LYS A 247 4.08 10.44 -14.70
CA LYS A 247 4.96 11.28 -13.88
C LYS A 247 6.43 10.89 -14.03
N VAL A 248 6.73 9.58 -13.92
CA VAL A 248 8.09 9.04 -14.05
C VAL A 248 8.67 9.24 -15.45
N ARG A 249 7.85 9.09 -16.51
CA ARG A 249 8.29 9.35 -17.90
C ARG A 249 8.69 10.80 -18.16
N ASN A 250 8.14 11.75 -17.39
CA ASN A 250 8.43 13.17 -17.50
C ASN A 250 9.58 13.63 -16.58
N CYS A 251 10.12 12.76 -15.72
CA CYS A 251 11.31 13.05 -14.94
C CYS A 251 12.58 12.91 -15.81
N PRO A 252 13.64 13.71 -15.55
CA PRO A 252 14.94 13.53 -16.19
C PRO A 252 15.48 12.12 -15.95
N LYS A 253 16.02 11.47 -16.99
CA LYS A 253 16.49 10.08 -16.89
C LYS A 253 17.68 9.93 -15.94
N GLU A 254 18.47 10.99 -15.78
CA GLU A 254 19.63 11.05 -14.90
C GLU A 254 19.25 10.97 -13.42
N GLU A 255 18.00 11.32 -13.07
CA GLU A 255 17.48 11.28 -11.71
C GLU A 255 16.80 9.94 -11.36
N LEU A 256 16.65 9.04 -12.33
CA LEU A 256 15.92 7.80 -12.19
C LEU A 256 16.81 6.56 -12.40
N PRO A 257 16.62 5.49 -11.62
CA PRO A 257 17.27 4.22 -11.90
C PRO A 257 16.87 3.65 -13.26
N PRO A 258 17.82 3.07 -14.04
CA PRO A 258 17.50 2.43 -15.32
C PRO A 258 16.51 1.27 -15.22
N SER A 259 16.45 0.59 -14.07
CA SER A 259 15.53 -0.50 -13.79
C SER A 259 14.08 -0.04 -13.59
N LEU A 260 13.87 1.20 -13.14
CA LEU A 260 12.58 1.68 -12.65
C LEU A 260 11.43 1.59 -13.67
N PRO A 261 11.60 1.98 -14.95
CA PRO A 261 10.54 1.86 -15.94
C PRO A 261 10.04 0.41 -16.11
N ASN A 262 10.96 -0.56 -16.10
CA ASN A 262 10.61 -1.97 -16.23
C ASN A 262 9.85 -2.49 -15.00
N GLU A 263 10.20 -2.04 -13.80
CA GLU A 263 9.47 -2.41 -12.58
C GLU A 263 8.06 -1.81 -12.54
N LEU A 264 7.87 -0.57 -13.03
CA LEU A 264 6.54 0.03 -13.17
C LEU A 264 5.68 -0.63 -14.25
N ASP A 265 6.29 -1.05 -15.35
CA ASP A 265 5.59 -1.82 -16.38
C ASP A 265 5.11 -3.18 -15.83
N LYS A 266 5.89 -3.81 -14.93
CA LYS A 266 5.43 -5.00 -14.19
C LYS A 266 4.24 -4.66 -13.31
N ALA A 267 4.30 -3.62 -12.48
CA ALA A 267 3.15 -3.22 -11.65
C ALA A 267 1.88 -2.97 -12.48
N THR A 268 2.04 -2.35 -13.65
CA THR A 268 0.95 -2.20 -14.63
C THR A 268 0.43 -3.54 -15.12
N LYS A 269 1.32 -4.49 -15.46
CA LYS A 269 0.93 -5.85 -15.86
C LYS A 269 0.14 -6.56 -14.74
N TYR A 270 0.57 -6.45 -13.48
CA TYR A 270 -0.14 -7.01 -12.33
C TYR A 270 -1.53 -6.40 -12.14
N ALA A 271 -1.70 -5.10 -12.38
CA ALA A 271 -3.00 -4.44 -12.32
C ALA A 271 -4.01 -4.89 -13.39
N TYR A 272 -3.52 -5.48 -14.49
CA TYR A 272 -4.34 -6.05 -15.57
C TYR A 272 -4.25 -7.59 -15.64
N MET A 273 -3.72 -8.25 -14.60
CA MET A 273 -3.53 -9.70 -14.63
C MET A 273 -4.84 -10.46 -14.88
N GLY A 274 -4.77 -11.42 -15.80
CA GLY A 274 -5.90 -12.26 -16.22
C GLY A 274 -6.49 -11.91 -17.58
N ASP A 275 -6.06 -10.80 -18.20
CA ASP A 275 -6.60 -10.40 -19.51
C ASP A 275 -5.55 -9.63 -20.35
N GLU A 276 -4.83 -10.36 -21.20
CA GLU A 276 -3.83 -9.78 -22.13
C GLU A 276 -4.46 -8.72 -23.04
N TYR A 277 -5.73 -8.90 -23.40
CA TYR A 277 -6.46 -7.95 -24.22
C TYR A 277 -6.66 -6.61 -23.51
N LEU A 278 -6.88 -6.58 -22.19
CA LEU A 278 -6.93 -5.31 -21.45
C LEU A 278 -5.59 -4.58 -21.44
N LEU A 279 -4.51 -5.31 -21.29
CA LEU A 279 -3.17 -4.72 -21.32
C LEU A 279 -2.88 -4.14 -22.72
N GLU A 280 -3.30 -4.83 -23.78
CA GLU A 280 -3.22 -4.32 -25.15
C GLU A 280 -4.11 -3.09 -25.36
N LEU A 281 -5.35 -3.10 -24.86
CA LEU A 281 -6.26 -1.96 -24.90
C LEU A 281 -5.66 -0.75 -24.18
N TYR A 282 -5.10 -0.94 -22.98
CA TYR A 282 -4.42 0.11 -22.24
C TYR A 282 -3.26 0.70 -23.04
N LYS A 283 -2.42 -0.15 -23.64
CA LYS A 283 -1.29 0.27 -24.49
C LYS A 283 -1.75 1.01 -25.75
N GLY A 284 -2.86 0.59 -26.35
CA GLY A 284 -3.42 1.20 -27.55
C GLY A 284 -4.12 2.54 -27.30
N PHE A 285 -4.93 2.64 -26.24
CA PHE A 285 -5.66 3.86 -25.91
C PHE A 285 -4.82 4.88 -25.11
N CYS A 286 -3.74 4.45 -24.47
CA CYS A 286 -2.94 5.27 -23.55
C CYS A 286 -3.77 5.85 -22.40
N VAL A 287 -4.88 5.21 -22.04
CA VAL A 287 -5.71 5.53 -20.86
C VAL A 287 -6.20 4.21 -20.24
N PRO A 288 -6.44 4.16 -18.91
CA PRO A 288 -7.05 2.99 -18.29
C PRO A 288 -8.37 2.61 -19.00
N PRO A 289 -8.56 1.37 -19.46
CA PRO A 289 -9.74 1.01 -20.26
C PRO A 289 -11.04 0.86 -19.44
N TYR A 290 -10.95 0.83 -18.11
CA TYR A 290 -12.11 0.63 -17.23
C TYR A 290 -12.26 1.71 -16.18
N ALA A 291 -13.52 2.05 -15.91
CA ALA A 291 -13.94 2.94 -14.84
C ALA A 291 -13.79 2.26 -13.46
N CYS A 292 -12.57 2.25 -12.91
CA CYS A 292 -12.26 1.53 -11.65
C CYS A 292 -12.25 2.42 -10.40
N VAL A 293 -12.36 3.74 -10.55
CA VAL A 293 -12.51 4.66 -9.42
C VAL A 293 -14.01 4.82 -9.13
N PRO A 294 -14.49 4.42 -7.94
CA PRO A 294 -15.91 4.49 -7.60
C PRO A 294 -16.38 5.93 -7.42
N GLU A 295 -17.69 6.12 -7.46
CA GLU A 295 -18.37 7.39 -7.17
C GLU A 295 -18.16 7.91 -5.74
N ARG A 296 -17.74 7.03 -4.83
CA ARG A 296 -17.49 7.32 -3.41
C ARG A 296 -16.04 7.11 -3.06
N ALA A 297 -15.44 8.10 -2.41
CA ALA A 297 -14.11 7.99 -1.86
C ALA A 297 -14.10 8.33 -0.36
N THR A 298 -13.32 7.60 0.43
CA THR A 298 -13.06 7.90 1.84
C THR A 298 -11.59 8.22 1.99
N LEU A 299 -11.31 9.36 2.62
CA LEU A 299 -9.98 9.91 2.77
C LEU A 299 -9.64 10.08 4.25
N ILE A 300 -8.39 9.80 4.60
CA ILE A 300 -7.79 10.08 5.90
C ILE A 300 -6.81 11.24 5.75
N LEU A 301 -7.19 12.42 6.21
CA LEU A 301 -6.43 13.64 6.01
C LEU A 301 -5.74 14.10 7.30
N PRO A 302 -4.52 14.66 7.20
CA PRO A 302 -3.87 15.34 8.32
C PRO A 302 -4.72 16.54 8.79
N PRO A 303 -4.48 17.05 10.00
CA PRO A 303 -5.21 18.21 10.48
C PRO A 303 -4.93 19.39 9.54
N ALA A 304 -5.97 20.18 9.23
CA ALA A 304 -5.76 21.42 8.49
C ALA A 304 -4.88 22.34 9.33
N GLU A 305 -3.67 22.63 8.86
CA GLU A 305 -2.86 23.72 9.39
C GLU A 305 -3.68 25.01 9.18
N ARG A 306 -4.00 25.71 10.27
CA ARG A 306 -4.54 27.07 10.24
C ARG A 306 -3.39 28.06 10.22
#